data_AF-A0A2P8DIU2-F1
#
_entry.id   AF-A0A2P8DIU2-F1
#
_cell.length_a   1.000
_cell.length_b   1.000
_cell.length_c   1.000
_cell.angle_alpha   90.00
_cell.angle_beta   90.00
_cell.angle_gamma   90.00
#
_symmetry.space_group_name_H-M   'P 1'
#
loop_
_entity.id
_entity.type
_entity.pdbx_description
1 polymer ?
#
loop_
_entity_poly.entity_id
_entity_poly.type
_entity_poly.pdbx_seq_one_letter_code
_entity_poly.pdbx_strand_id
1 'polypeptide(L)'
;MGKHGQPLNGPDLQVRLHAAMNNPEDLAALVLGGLAAAAGTDPAVGAPSSGPLPSGPLSPGSLPAGPPPIGPSSAGPEVLWAAERAYRIDDDRHRGVVVYTAALRACAEYRKAEKLLRAHQKRYGANADVWFGLAALAARRGNDTDVRVSLDNALRHDPDHAESLTWGYQYIRHVRDQARGSGEAAAEEWLGQYTKRSWRATLMLADRSLDRGDLNTAEDRYAHACGLAPRNTEMLMGCARGLADRGYLQECANLVLRVWKASMGPRPMVHAVEALLRAGEAGQASMAMTRLRGLQLDGPEQRIAEGLGERVRAACVSAGI
;
A
#
# COMPACT_ATOMS: atom_id res chain seq x y z
N MET A 1 28.24 28.51 -8.99
CA MET A 1 27.93 27.59 -7.88
C MET A 1 26.59 26.95 -8.16
N GLY A 2 26.61 25.76 -8.77
CA GLY A 2 25.41 25.05 -9.20
C GLY A 2 24.70 24.39 -8.02
N LYS A 3 23.38 24.58 -7.91
CA LYS A 3 22.54 23.88 -6.95
C LYS A 3 22.44 22.42 -7.41
N HIS A 4 23.09 21.50 -6.70
CA HIS A 4 22.87 20.08 -6.88
C HIS A 4 21.43 19.74 -6.47
N GLY A 5 20.63 19.24 -7.43
CA GLY A 5 19.30 18.70 -7.15
C GLY A 5 19.41 17.52 -6.18
N GLN A 6 18.58 17.52 -5.14
CA GLN A 6 18.52 16.40 -4.21
C GLN A 6 18.02 15.13 -4.92
N PRO A 7 18.64 13.97 -4.70
CA PRO A 7 18.14 12.70 -5.24
C PRO A 7 16.78 12.35 -4.61
N LEU A 8 15.82 11.95 -5.44
CA LEU A 8 14.52 11.40 -5.03
C LEU A 8 14.73 10.01 -4.39
N ASN A 9 15.19 9.98 -3.15
CA ASN A 9 15.20 8.77 -2.33
C ASN A 9 14.11 8.89 -1.26
N GLY A 10 13.02 8.16 -1.43
CA GLY A 10 11.96 8.07 -0.42
C GLY A 10 10.85 7.08 -0.78
N PRO A 11 10.02 6.69 0.22
CA PRO A 11 8.87 5.79 0.06
C PRO A 11 7.83 6.26 -0.98
N ASP A 12 7.90 7.53 -1.37
CA ASP A 12 7.04 8.15 -2.40
C ASP A 12 7.27 7.59 -3.81
N LEU A 13 8.51 7.20 -4.16
CA LEU A 13 8.78 6.56 -5.46
C LEU A 13 8.15 5.17 -5.52
N GLN A 14 8.17 4.42 -4.41
CA GLN A 14 7.55 3.09 -4.31
C GLN A 14 6.03 3.18 -4.37
N VAL A 15 5.41 4.13 -3.66
CA VAL A 15 3.95 4.36 -3.71
C VAL A 15 3.50 4.79 -5.10
N ARG A 16 4.28 5.63 -5.79
CA ARG A 16 3.94 6.05 -7.14
C ARG A 16 4.23 4.98 -8.19
N LEU A 17 5.30 4.18 -8.04
CA LEU A 17 5.49 2.95 -8.82
C LEU A 17 4.34 1.96 -8.57
N HIS A 18 3.84 1.88 -7.34
CA HIS A 18 2.73 1.01 -6.97
C HIS A 18 1.40 1.42 -7.64
N ALA A 19 1.08 2.71 -7.71
CA ALA A 19 -0.07 3.21 -8.49
C ALA A 19 0.14 2.94 -9.99
N ALA A 20 1.35 3.20 -10.48
CA ALA A 20 1.75 3.09 -11.87
C ALA A 20 1.80 1.63 -12.39
N MET A 21 2.15 0.66 -11.54
CA MET A 21 2.13 -0.77 -11.88
C MET A 21 0.70 -1.33 -12.01
N ASN A 22 -0.29 -0.61 -11.48
CA ASN A 22 -1.71 -0.97 -11.56
C ASN A 22 -2.51 -0.10 -12.55
N ASN A 23 -1.92 1.00 -13.05
CA ASN A 23 -2.53 1.90 -14.03
C ASN A 23 -1.45 2.46 -15.01
N PRO A 24 -1.51 2.16 -16.32
CA PRO A 24 -0.50 2.58 -17.30
C PRO A 24 -0.43 4.10 -17.50
N GLU A 25 -1.51 4.85 -17.24
CA GLU A 25 -1.52 6.32 -17.33
C GLU A 25 -0.63 6.94 -16.24
N ASP A 26 -0.58 6.32 -15.06
CA ASP A 26 0.25 6.77 -13.93
C ASP A 26 1.74 6.42 -14.14
N LEU A 27 2.06 5.35 -14.89
CA LEU A 27 3.42 4.98 -15.32
C LEU A 27 3.99 5.99 -16.33
N ALA A 28 3.17 6.42 -17.30
CA ALA A 28 3.54 7.47 -18.24
C ALA A 28 3.73 8.82 -17.52
N ALA A 29 2.84 9.17 -16.58
CA ALA A 29 2.96 10.39 -15.77
C ALA A 29 4.18 10.39 -14.84
N LEU A 30 4.58 9.22 -14.31
CA LEU A 30 5.78 9.10 -13.48
C LEU A 30 7.07 9.29 -14.28
N VAL A 31 7.16 8.64 -15.45
CA VAL A 31 8.33 8.69 -16.32
C VAL A 31 8.46 10.07 -16.97
N LEU A 32 7.35 10.65 -17.45
CA LEU A 32 7.32 12.00 -18.03
C LEU A 32 7.51 13.10 -16.97
N GLY A 33 6.93 12.94 -15.77
CA GLY A 33 7.12 13.87 -14.66
C GLY A 33 8.55 13.88 -14.11
N GLY A 34 9.23 12.73 -14.07
CA GLY A 34 10.65 12.63 -13.72
C GLY A 34 11.57 13.25 -14.77
N LEU A 35 11.23 13.14 -16.06
CA LEU A 35 11.97 13.75 -17.17
C LEU A 35 11.76 15.28 -17.26
N ALA A 36 10.55 15.79 -16.97
CA ALA A 36 10.26 17.23 -16.95
C ALA A 36 10.97 17.96 -15.79
N ALA A 37 11.07 17.32 -14.62
CA ALA A 37 11.84 17.84 -13.48
C ALA A 37 13.36 17.93 -13.77
N ALA A 38 13.88 17.05 -14.64
CA ALA A 38 15.26 17.13 -15.14
C ALA A 38 15.44 18.16 -16.28
N ALA A 39 14.35 18.59 -16.93
CA ALA A 39 14.36 19.54 -18.05
C ALA A 39 13.94 20.98 -17.68
N GLY A 40 13.51 21.24 -16.45
CA GLY A 40 13.26 22.59 -15.93
C GLY A 40 11.98 23.27 -16.46
N THR A 41 10.97 22.49 -16.88
CA THR A 41 9.69 23.03 -17.37
C THR A 41 8.55 22.78 -16.37
N ASP A 42 7.97 23.86 -15.85
CA ASP A 42 6.78 23.87 -14.98
C ASP A 42 5.49 23.63 -15.79
N PRO A 43 4.65 22.63 -15.45
CA PRO A 43 3.29 22.55 -15.96
C PRO A 43 2.27 23.08 -14.94
N ALA A 44 1.37 23.93 -15.42
CA ALA A 44 0.25 24.51 -14.69
C ALA A 44 -0.77 23.45 -14.23
N VAL A 45 -1.24 23.58 -13.00
CA VAL A 45 -2.18 22.66 -12.32
C VAL A 45 -3.63 23.09 -12.59
N GLY A 46 -4.42 22.21 -13.22
CA GLY A 46 -5.89 22.31 -13.28
C GLY A 46 -6.52 21.18 -12.45
N ALA A 47 -7.46 21.54 -11.56
CA ALA A 47 -8.14 20.60 -10.66
C ALA A 47 -9.32 19.88 -11.36
N PRO A 48 -9.53 18.56 -11.14
CA PRO A 48 -10.74 17.87 -11.60
C PRO A 48 -11.83 17.80 -10.52
N SER A 49 -13.08 17.95 -10.97
CA SER A 49 -14.30 17.90 -10.17
C SER A 49 -14.75 16.48 -9.83
N SER A 50 -15.28 16.30 -8.63
CA SER A 50 -15.79 15.04 -8.10
C SER A 50 -17.24 14.78 -8.56
N GLY A 51 -17.46 13.75 -9.37
CA GLY A 51 -18.78 13.20 -9.68
C GLY A 51 -18.95 11.79 -9.06
N PRO A 52 -20.18 11.37 -8.72
CA PRO A 52 -20.43 10.10 -8.04
C PRO A 52 -20.33 8.89 -8.97
N LEU A 53 -19.86 7.76 -8.42
CA LEU A 53 -19.71 6.48 -9.12
C LEU A 53 -21.07 5.77 -9.34
N PRO A 54 -21.27 5.10 -10.49
CA PRO A 54 -22.49 4.35 -10.76
C PRO A 54 -22.46 2.95 -10.11
N SER A 55 -23.57 2.62 -9.45
CA SER A 55 -23.88 1.28 -8.94
C SER A 55 -24.58 0.46 -10.03
N GLY A 56 -23.88 -0.52 -10.60
CA GLY A 56 -24.45 -1.45 -11.58
C GLY A 56 -23.87 -2.88 -11.43
N PRO A 57 -24.65 -3.94 -11.67
CA PRO A 57 -24.22 -5.32 -11.45
C PRO A 57 -23.21 -5.80 -12.51
N LEU A 58 -22.17 -6.51 -12.05
CA LEU A 58 -21.08 -7.06 -12.87
C LEU A 58 -21.51 -8.33 -13.62
N SER A 59 -21.15 -8.43 -14.91
CA SER A 59 -21.34 -9.63 -15.73
C SER A 59 -20.38 -10.76 -15.35
N PRO A 60 -20.82 -12.03 -15.33
CA PRO A 60 -19.97 -13.18 -15.02
C PRO A 60 -19.20 -13.64 -16.27
N GLY A 61 -17.86 -13.70 -16.22
CA GLY A 61 -17.08 -14.33 -17.30
C GLY A 61 -15.61 -13.90 -17.48
N SER A 62 -15.10 -12.92 -16.74
CA SER A 62 -13.69 -12.53 -16.83
C SER A 62 -12.89 -13.13 -15.66
N LEU A 63 -11.73 -13.74 -15.97
CA LEU A 63 -10.66 -13.95 -14.98
C LEU A 63 -10.43 -12.63 -14.20
N PRO A 64 -9.89 -12.60 -12.98
CA PRO A 64 -9.24 -11.41 -12.52
C PRO A 64 -8.19 -11.26 -13.59
N ALA A 65 -8.10 -10.06 -14.10
CA ALA A 65 -6.88 -9.69 -14.75
C ALA A 65 -5.66 -10.18 -13.93
N GLY A 66 -4.47 -10.10 -14.48
CA GLY A 66 -3.35 -9.86 -13.57
C GLY A 66 -3.62 -8.55 -12.77
N PRO A 67 -2.63 -7.69 -12.56
CA PRO A 67 -2.96 -6.27 -12.79
C PRO A 67 -3.85 -6.15 -14.06
N PRO A 68 -4.86 -5.24 -14.08
CA PRO A 68 -5.84 -5.09 -15.18
C PRO A 68 -5.16 -5.34 -16.53
N PRO A 69 -5.75 -6.09 -17.50
CA PRO A 69 -5.21 -6.04 -18.85
C PRO A 69 -5.20 -4.56 -19.18
N ILE A 70 -4.00 -4.04 -19.36
CA ILE A 70 -3.82 -2.78 -20.03
C ILE A 70 -4.40 -3.08 -21.42
N GLY A 71 -5.70 -2.84 -21.62
CA GLY A 71 -6.24 -2.68 -22.96
C GLY A 71 -5.29 -1.69 -23.62
N PRO A 72 -4.83 -1.93 -24.86
CA PRO A 72 -3.55 -1.46 -25.38
C PRO A 72 -3.41 0.07 -25.29
N SER A 73 -3.15 0.56 -24.10
CA SER A 73 -2.42 1.77 -23.82
C SER A 73 -1.04 1.32 -24.17
N SER A 74 -0.71 1.51 -25.44
CA SER A 74 0.64 1.35 -25.95
C SER A 74 1.48 2.32 -25.15
N ALA A 75 1.95 1.90 -23.97
CA ALA A 75 3.17 2.42 -23.43
C ALA A 75 4.15 2.37 -24.60
N GLY A 76 4.43 3.54 -25.15
CA GLY A 76 5.12 3.64 -26.42
C GLY A 76 6.51 3.00 -26.30
N PRO A 77 7.16 2.69 -27.42
CA PRO A 77 8.53 2.17 -27.41
C PRO A 77 9.49 3.02 -26.55
N GLU A 78 9.18 4.28 -26.31
CA GLU A 78 9.89 5.20 -25.42
C GLU A 78 9.93 4.71 -23.96
N VAL A 79 8.86 4.09 -23.46
CA VAL A 79 8.79 3.56 -22.08
C VAL A 79 9.77 2.40 -21.91
N LEU A 80 9.85 1.50 -22.90
CA LEU A 80 10.82 0.40 -22.87
C LEU A 80 12.25 0.91 -22.86
N TRP A 81 12.56 1.87 -23.73
CA TRP A 81 13.91 2.43 -23.80
C TRP A 81 14.30 3.15 -22.50
N ALA A 82 13.39 3.94 -21.93
CA ALA A 82 13.62 4.63 -20.67
C ALA A 82 13.82 3.64 -19.51
N ALA A 83 12.99 2.60 -19.42
CA ALA A 83 13.09 1.57 -18.38
C ALA A 83 14.35 0.71 -18.54
N GLU A 84 14.74 0.37 -19.77
CA GLU A 84 15.99 -0.33 -20.03
C GLU A 84 17.20 0.51 -19.65
N ARG A 85 17.19 1.81 -19.98
CA ARG A 85 18.25 2.73 -19.57
C ARG A 85 18.34 2.82 -18.06
N ALA A 86 17.21 2.99 -17.37
CA ALA A 86 17.14 3.00 -15.91
C ALA A 86 17.74 1.72 -15.33
N TYR A 87 17.35 0.54 -15.82
CA TYR A 87 17.91 -0.74 -15.40
C TYR A 87 19.44 -0.83 -15.54
N ARG A 88 20.03 -0.20 -16.57
CA ARG A 88 21.49 -0.22 -16.79
C ARG A 88 22.26 0.72 -15.88
N ILE A 89 21.65 1.82 -15.43
CA ILE A 89 22.32 2.86 -14.64
C ILE A 89 21.92 2.84 -13.15
N ASP A 90 20.88 2.10 -12.78
CA ASP A 90 20.43 1.99 -11.39
C ASP A 90 21.43 1.15 -10.58
N ASP A 91 21.97 1.76 -9.52
CA ASP A 91 22.87 1.08 -8.58
C ASP A 91 22.13 -0.03 -7.81
N ASP A 92 20.82 0.12 -7.61
CA ASP A 92 19.96 -0.94 -7.08
C ASP A 92 19.50 -1.86 -8.21
N ARG A 93 20.23 -2.97 -8.35
CA ARG A 93 19.97 -3.98 -9.39
C ARG A 93 18.59 -4.62 -9.25
N HIS A 94 18.05 -4.78 -8.04
CA HIS A 94 16.73 -5.38 -7.83
C HIS A 94 15.63 -4.41 -8.26
N ARG A 95 15.74 -3.14 -7.85
CA ARG A 95 14.82 -2.10 -8.31
C ARG A 95 14.85 -1.96 -9.83
N GLY A 96 16.03 -1.85 -10.42
CA GLY A 96 16.19 -1.71 -11.87
C GLY A 96 15.54 -2.86 -12.66
N VAL A 97 15.76 -4.12 -12.25
CA VAL A 97 15.20 -5.27 -12.98
C VAL A 97 13.67 -5.33 -12.87
N VAL A 98 13.10 -4.97 -11.72
CA VAL A 98 11.65 -4.97 -11.50
C VAL A 98 10.99 -3.90 -12.35
N VAL A 99 11.54 -2.68 -12.37
CA VAL A 99 11.06 -1.57 -13.22
C VAL A 99 11.08 -1.97 -14.70
N TYR A 100 12.19 -2.52 -15.18
CA TYR A 100 12.29 -2.91 -16.60
C TYR A 100 11.37 -4.08 -16.94
N THR A 101 11.22 -5.04 -16.04
CA THR A 101 10.27 -6.14 -16.21
C THR A 101 8.81 -5.63 -16.26
N ALA A 102 8.46 -4.64 -15.43
CA ALA A 102 7.14 -4.02 -15.46
C ALA A 102 6.87 -3.35 -16.82
N ALA A 103 7.84 -2.62 -17.35
CA ALA A 103 7.74 -2.02 -18.69
C ALA A 103 7.61 -3.08 -19.80
N LEU A 104 8.41 -4.16 -19.76
CA LEU A 104 8.28 -5.27 -20.69
C LEU A 104 6.88 -5.90 -20.64
N ARG A 105 6.30 -6.07 -19.44
CA ARG A 105 4.93 -6.59 -19.29
C ARG A 105 3.87 -5.64 -19.85
N ALA A 106 4.03 -4.34 -19.63
CA ALA A 106 3.11 -3.32 -20.15
C ALA A 106 3.10 -3.30 -21.69
N CYS A 107 4.25 -3.55 -22.33
CA CYS A 107 4.37 -3.66 -23.79
C CYS A 107 4.14 -5.08 -24.33
N ALA A 108 3.49 -5.95 -23.56
CA ALA A 108 3.19 -7.34 -23.91
C ALA A 108 4.40 -8.25 -24.24
N GLU A 109 5.60 -7.86 -23.83
CA GLU A 109 6.87 -8.59 -24.02
C GLU A 109 7.11 -9.62 -22.90
N TYR A 110 6.09 -10.42 -22.59
CA TYR A 110 6.07 -11.31 -21.41
C TYR A 110 7.20 -12.33 -21.37
N ARG A 111 7.60 -12.88 -22.53
CA ARG A 111 8.71 -13.85 -22.61
C ARG A 111 10.05 -13.20 -22.27
N LYS A 112 10.27 -11.96 -22.71
CA LYS A 112 11.48 -11.19 -22.38
C LYS A 112 11.50 -10.86 -20.89
N ALA A 113 10.36 -10.42 -20.34
CA ALA A 113 10.18 -10.15 -18.92
C ALA A 113 10.55 -11.38 -18.05
N GLU A 114 10.01 -12.56 -18.39
CA GLU A 114 10.30 -13.79 -17.64
C GLU A 114 11.76 -14.20 -17.75
N LYS A 115 12.33 -14.16 -18.96
CA LYS A 115 13.75 -14.48 -19.17
C LYS A 115 14.65 -13.56 -18.36
N LEU A 116 14.32 -12.26 -18.32
CA LEU A 116 15.08 -11.26 -17.57
C LEU A 116 15.04 -11.54 -16.06
N LEU A 117 13.86 -11.74 -15.47
CA LEU A 117 13.74 -12.06 -14.03
C LEU A 117 14.44 -13.36 -13.66
N ARG A 118 14.30 -14.42 -14.47
CA ARG A 118 14.97 -15.71 -14.21
C ARG A 118 16.48 -15.59 -14.33
N ALA A 119 16.99 -14.84 -15.31
CA ALA A 119 18.43 -14.59 -15.44
C ALA A 119 18.96 -13.78 -14.25
N HIS A 120 18.21 -12.77 -13.80
CA HIS A 120 18.54 -11.98 -12.62
C HIS A 120 18.58 -12.83 -11.37
N GLN A 121 17.52 -13.61 -11.13
CA GLN A 121 17.43 -14.56 -10.02
C GLN A 121 18.63 -15.52 -9.99
N LYS A 122 18.99 -16.11 -11.14
CA LYS A 122 20.11 -17.05 -11.23
C LYS A 122 21.45 -16.38 -10.91
N ARG A 123 21.64 -15.11 -11.31
CA ARG A 123 22.92 -14.42 -11.19
C ARG A 123 23.11 -13.72 -9.85
N TYR A 124 22.04 -13.19 -9.26
CA TYR A 124 22.10 -12.30 -8.10
C TYR A 124 21.19 -12.74 -6.94
N GLY A 125 20.41 -13.81 -7.10
CA GLY A 125 19.31 -14.13 -6.20
C GLY A 125 18.07 -13.29 -6.49
N ALA A 126 16.99 -13.61 -5.79
CA ALA A 126 15.72 -12.90 -5.88
C ALA A 126 15.32 -12.35 -4.51
N ASN A 127 14.81 -11.11 -4.50
CA ASN A 127 14.10 -10.53 -3.37
C ASN A 127 12.58 -10.73 -3.57
N ALA A 128 11.77 -10.20 -2.66
CA ALA A 128 10.32 -10.34 -2.72
C ALA A 128 9.71 -9.80 -4.04
N ASP A 129 10.16 -8.64 -4.53
CA ASP A 129 9.66 -8.04 -5.77
C ASP A 129 9.94 -8.90 -7.01
N VAL A 130 11.13 -9.50 -7.11
CA VAL A 130 11.51 -10.38 -8.22
C VAL A 130 10.61 -11.62 -8.22
N TRP A 131 10.38 -12.22 -7.05
CA TRP A 131 9.49 -13.36 -6.90
C TRP A 131 8.04 -13.00 -7.21
N PHE A 132 7.57 -11.84 -6.77
CA PHE A 132 6.24 -11.34 -7.11
C PHE A 132 6.07 -11.12 -8.61
N GLY A 133 7.09 -10.55 -9.28
CA GLY A 133 7.12 -10.41 -10.74
C GLY A 133 6.99 -11.74 -11.47
N LEU A 134 7.66 -12.80 -10.97
CA LEU A 134 7.54 -14.16 -11.51
C LEU A 134 6.13 -14.74 -11.27
N ALA A 135 5.52 -14.49 -10.11
CA ALA A 135 4.15 -14.93 -9.82
C ALA A 135 3.15 -14.36 -10.85
N ALA A 136 3.25 -13.07 -11.15
CA ALA A 136 2.36 -12.44 -12.13
C ALA A 136 2.54 -13.00 -13.56
N LEU A 137 3.78 -13.34 -13.95
CA LEU A 137 4.06 -13.99 -15.24
C LEU A 137 3.58 -15.44 -15.28
N ALA A 138 3.67 -16.16 -14.16
CA ALA A 138 3.14 -17.52 -14.02
C ALA A 138 1.61 -17.55 -14.15
N ALA A 139 0.91 -16.63 -13.49
CA ALA A 139 -0.55 -16.51 -13.59
C ALA A 139 -1.01 -16.27 -15.02
N ARG A 140 -0.29 -15.42 -15.77
CA ARG A 140 -0.60 -15.18 -17.18
C ARG A 140 -0.44 -16.41 -18.06
N ARG A 141 0.42 -17.36 -17.69
CA ARG A 141 0.57 -18.65 -18.37
C ARG A 141 -0.46 -19.70 -17.90
N GLY A 142 -1.33 -19.37 -16.94
CA GLY A 142 -2.26 -20.31 -16.33
C GLY A 142 -1.59 -21.39 -15.49
N ASN A 143 -0.38 -21.13 -14.96
CA ASN A 143 0.34 -22.09 -14.13
C ASN A 143 0.20 -21.75 -12.64
N ASP A 144 -0.88 -22.26 -12.03
CA ASP A 144 -1.20 -22.04 -10.60
C ASP A 144 -0.10 -22.51 -9.64
N THR A 145 0.58 -23.60 -9.99
CA THR A 145 1.68 -24.14 -9.16
C THR A 145 2.83 -23.15 -9.10
N ASP A 146 3.25 -22.61 -10.25
CA ASP A 146 4.32 -21.61 -10.32
C ASP A 146 3.92 -20.31 -9.60
N VAL A 147 2.63 -19.92 -9.68
CA VAL A 147 2.12 -18.74 -8.94
C VAL A 147 2.30 -18.93 -7.44
N ARG A 148 1.82 -20.05 -6.90
CA ARG A 148 1.91 -20.36 -5.47
C ARG A 148 3.36 -20.41 -4.99
N VAL A 149 4.23 -21.13 -5.73
CA VAL A 149 5.65 -21.22 -5.38
C VAL A 149 6.30 -19.84 -5.36
N SER A 150 5.98 -18.99 -6.34
CA SER A 150 6.54 -17.65 -6.43
C SER A 150 6.04 -16.72 -5.31
N LEU A 151 4.75 -16.76 -4.98
CA LEU A 151 4.18 -16.01 -3.85
C LEU A 151 4.75 -16.47 -2.51
N ASP A 152 4.82 -17.78 -2.27
CA ASP A 152 5.38 -18.34 -1.04
C ASP A 152 6.85 -17.91 -0.87
N ASN A 153 7.63 -17.89 -1.96
CA ASN A 153 9.00 -17.39 -1.92
C ASN A 153 9.07 -15.90 -1.66
N ALA A 154 8.23 -15.08 -2.30
CA ALA A 154 8.16 -13.65 -2.02
C ALA A 154 7.91 -13.38 -0.52
N LEU A 155 6.92 -14.07 0.06
CA LEU A 155 6.54 -13.94 1.48
C LEU A 155 7.50 -14.64 2.47
N ARG A 156 8.43 -15.46 1.98
CA ARG A 156 9.58 -15.94 2.78
C ARG A 156 10.67 -14.87 2.87
N HIS A 157 10.88 -14.09 1.81
CA HIS A 157 11.86 -13.01 1.79
C HIS A 157 11.37 -11.79 2.56
N ASP A 158 10.12 -11.40 2.36
CA ASP A 158 9.46 -10.33 3.09
C ASP A 158 8.03 -10.77 3.46
N PRO A 159 7.79 -11.18 4.71
CA PRO A 159 6.47 -11.59 5.18
C PRO A 159 5.40 -10.51 5.04
N ASP A 160 5.79 -9.24 5.00
CA ASP A 160 4.87 -8.12 4.92
C ASP A 160 4.82 -7.52 3.51
N HIS A 161 5.38 -8.18 2.49
CA HIS A 161 5.38 -7.68 1.11
C HIS A 161 3.94 -7.42 0.61
N ALA A 162 3.59 -6.14 0.47
CA ALA A 162 2.21 -5.70 0.35
C ALA A 162 1.54 -6.24 -0.93
N GLU A 163 2.24 -6.13 -2.05
CA GLU A 163 1.77 -6.53 -3.37
C GLU A 163 1.54 -8.05 -3.43
N SER A 164 2.44 -8.85 -2.83
CA SER A 164 2.26 -10.30 -2.78
C SER A 164 1.05 -10.72 -1.96
N LEU A 165 0.81 -10.07 -0.81
CA LEU A 165 -0.35 -10.37 0.03
C LEU A 165 -1.66 -9.95 -0.65
N THR A 166 -1.76 -8.71 -1.13
CA THR A 166 -2.98 -8.19 -1.76
C THR A 166 -3.31 -8.94 -3.05
N TRP A 167 -2.35 -9.06 -3.97
CA TRP A 167 -2.60 -9.75 -5.23
C TRP A 167 -2.77 -11.25 -5.05
N GLY A 168 -2.00 -11.90 -4.15
CA GLY A 168 -2.13 -13.32 -3.86
C GLY A 168 -3.50 -13.68 -3.29
N TYR A 169 -4.04 -12.86 -2.38
CA TYR A 169 -5.39 -13.02 -1.86
C TYR A 169 -6.44 -12.92 -2.98
N GLN A 170 -6.35 -11.90 -3.84
CA GLN A 170 -7.28 -11.73 -4.96
C GLN A 170 -7.20 -12.89 -5.97
N TYR A 171 -5.99 -13.34 -6.29
CA TYR A 171 -5.75 -14.46 -7.20
C TYR A 171 -6.40 -15.74 -6.67
N ILE A 172 -6.13 -16.11 -5.42
CA ILE A 172 -6.64 -17.33 -4.80
C ILE A 172 -8.15 -17.28 -4.68
N ARG A 173 -8.69 -16.14 -4.23
CA ARG A 173 -10.13 -15.93 -4.15
C ARG A 173 -10.78 -16.25 -5.47
N HIS A 174 -10.28 -15.67 -6.56
CA HIS A 174 -10.92 -15.89 -7.84
C HIS A 174 -10.78 -17.32 -8.39
N VAL A 175 -9.56 -17.88 -8.40
CA VAL A 175 -9.33 -19.22 -8.96
C VAL A 175 -10.21 -20.26 -8.26
N ARG A 176 -10.46 -20.07 -6.95
CA ARG A 176 -11.34 -20.93 -6.16
C ARG A 176 -12.82 -20.63 -6.32
N ASP A 177 -13.18 -19.37 -6.52
CA ASP A 177 -14.56 -18.98 -6.79
C ASP A 177 -15.08 -19.61 -8.08
N GLN A 178 -14.28 -19.56 -9.16
CA GLN A 178 -14.61 -20.21 -10.43
C GLN A 178 -14.78 -21.73 -10.30
N ALA A 179 -14.05 -22.36 -9.38
CA ALA A 179 -14.07 -23.81 -9.24
C ALA A 179 -15.23 -24.31 -8.36
N ARG A 180 -15.58 -23.59 -7.28
CA ARG A 180 -16.42 -24.13 -6.18
C ARG A 180 -17.28 -23.10 -5.43
N GLY A 181 -17.26 -21.82 -5.81
CA GLY A 181 -17.97 -20.76 -5.06
C GLY A 181 -17.45 -20.52 -3.64
N SER A 182 -16.23 -20.98 -3.33
CA SER A 182 -15.60 -20.90 -2.01
C SER A 182 -14.34 -20.03 -2.00
N GLY A 183 -14.31 -19.01 -2.87
CA GLY A 183 -13.15 -18.17 -3.10
C GLY A 183 -12.65 -17.44 -1.87
N GLU A 184 -13.56 -16.73 -1.21
CA GLU A 184 -13.28 -15.88 -0.06
C GLU A 184 -12.63 -16.68 1.09
N ALA A 185 -13.25 -17.81 1.47
CA ALA A 185 -12.75 -18.66 2.55
C ALA A 185 -11.35 -19.22 2.26
N ALA A 186 -11.08 -19.63 1.01
CA ALA A 186 -9.76 -20.14 0.62
C ALA A 186 -8.68 -19.04 0.64
N ALA A 187 -9.04 -17.80 0.31
CA ALA A 187 -8.12 -16.67 0.35
C ALA A 187 -7.82 -16.22 1.79
N GLU A 188 -8.83 -16.22 2.67
CA GLU A 188 -8.64 -16.02 4.11
C GLU A 188 -7.77 -17.13 4.73
N GLU A 189 -8.01 -18.40 4.37
CA GLU A 189 -7.19 -19.53 4.82
C GLU A 189 -5.72 -19.37 4.39
N TRP A 190 -5.49 -18.95 3.15
CA TRP A 190 -4.14 -18.68 2.66
C TRP A 190 -3.46 -17.54 3.43
N LEU A 191 -4.13 -16.40 3.64
CA LEU A 191 -3.60 -15.32 4.49
C LEU A 191 -3.30 -15.82 5.92
N GLY A 192 -4.17 -16.68 6.45
CA GLY A 192 -4.03 -17.31 7.77
C GLY A 192 -2.68 -17.97 7.99
N GLN A 193 -2.09 -18.56 6.95
CA GLN A 193 -0.77 -19.22 7.00
C GLN A 193 0.38 -18.26 7.33
N TYR A 194 0.20 -16.96 7.10
CA TYR A 194 1.24 -15.93 7.28
C TYR A 194 1.09 -15.11 8.56
N THR A 195 -0.04 -15.20 9.26
CA THR A 195 -0.38 -14.38 10.44
C THR A 195 0.60 -14.49 11.60
N LYS A 196 1.37 -15.56 11.71
CA LYS A 196 2.39 -15.71 12.76
C LYS A 196 3.62 -14.83 12.56
N ARG A 197 3.86 -14.35 11.34
CA ARG A 197 5.08 -13.62 10.95
C ARG A 197 4.83 -12.35 10.14
N SER A 198 3.58 -12.09 9.77
CA SER A 198 3.17 -10.96 8.94
C SER A 198 2.12 -10.14 9.67
N TRP A 199 2.47 -8.91 10.04
CA TRP A 199 1.50 -7.98 10.59
C TRP A 199 0.52 -7.55 9.51
N ARG A 200 0.95 -7.45 8.25
CA ARG A 200 0.09 -7.02 7.14
C ARG A 200 -0.95 -8.07 6.77
N ALA A 201 -0.59 -9.36 6.75
CA ALA A 201 -1.57 -10.44 6.57
C ALA A 201 -2.59 -10.47 7.72
N THR A 202 -2.11 -10.24 8.95
CA THR A 202 -2.98 -10.15 10.14
C THR A 202 -3.95 -8.96 10.03
N LEU A 203 -3.46 -7.80 9.60
CA LEU A 203 -4.26 -6.60 9.36
C LEU A 203 -5.32 -6.85 8.28
N MET A 204 -4.95 -7.44 7.15
CA MET A 204 -5.90 -7.78 6.09
C MET A 204 -7.03 -8.67 6.60
N LEU A 205 -6.72 -9.66 7.43
CA LEU A 205 -7.73 -10.50 8.07
C LEU A 205 -8.58 -9.74 9.10
N ALA A 206 -7.99 -8.80 9.86
CA ALA A 206 -8.73 -7.95 10.77
C ALA A 206 -9.77 -7.10 10.02
N ASP A 207 -9.38 -6.50 8.89
CA ASP A 207 -10.30 -5.73 8.04
C ASP A 207 -11.48 -6.58 7.53
N ARG A 208 -11.23 -7.86 7.20
CA ARG A 208 -12.31 -8.81 6.82
C ARG A 208 -13.22 -9.18 7.98
N SER A 209 -12.71 -9.18 9.20
CA SER A 209 -13.56 -9.34 10.40
C SER A 209 -14.45 -8.13 10.60
N LEU A 210 -13.91 -6.91 10.43
CA LEU A 210 -14.72 -5.69 10.49
C LEU A 210 -15.78 -5.63 9.38
N ASP A 211 -15.46 -6.08 8.16
CA ASP A 211 -16.43 -6.18 7.06
C ASP A 211 -17.63 -7.09 7.40
N ARG A 212 -17.44 -8.03 8.33
CA ARG A 212 -18.49 -8.92 8.86
C ARG A 212 -19.15 -8.41 10.14
N GLY A 213 -18.76 -7.22 10.63
CA GLY A 213 -19.22 -6.66 11.90
C GLY A 213 -18.62 -7.35 13.14
N ASP A 214 -17.59 -8.17 12.98
CA ASP A 214 -16.93 -8.86 14.09
C ASP A 214 -15.77 -8.01 14.64
N LEU A 215 -16.15 -7.00 15.43
CA LEU A 215 -15.21 -6.05 16.05
C LEU A 215 -14.23 -6.76 16.99
N ASN A 216 -14.70 -7.70 17.81
CA ASN A 216 -13.85 -8.39 18.80
C ASN A 216 -12.70 -9.14 18.12
N THR A 217 -13.01 -9.94 17.09
CA THR A 217 -11.97 -10.66 16.35
C THR A 217 -11.01 -9.69 15.63
N ALA A 218 -11.51 -8.55 15.14
CA ALA A 218 -10.66 -7.55 14.53
C ALA A 218 -9.71 -6.90 15.53
N GLU A 219 -10.18 -6.54 16.74
CA GLU A 219 -9.34 -5.98 17.80
C GLU A 219 -8.24 -6.95 18.24
N ASP A 220 -8.56 -8.23 18.42
CA ASP A 220 -7.58 -9.27 18.75
C ASP A 220 -6.49 -9.38 17.66
N ARG A 221 -6.91 -9.34 16.38
CA ARG A 221 -5.97 -9.36 15.24
C ARG A 221 -5.13 -8.10 15.18
N TYR A 222 -5.70 -6.91 15.39
CA TYR A 222 -4.92 -5.67 15.43
C TYR A 222 -3.94 -5.64 16.60
N ALA A 223 -4.33 -6.15 17.77
CA ALA A 223 -3.43 -6.29 18.91
C ALA A 223 -2.27 -7.25 18.58
N HIS A 224 -2.55 -8.38 17.94
CA HIS A 224 -1.52 -9.31 17.46
C HIS A 224 -0.59 -8.66 16.43
N ALA A 225 -1.11 -7.93 15.44
CA ALA A 225 -0.32 -7.18 14.47
C ALA A 225 0.58 -6.13 15.15
N CYS A 226 0.08 -5.44 16.18
CA CYS A 226 0.87 -4.53 17.00
C CYS A 226 2.00 -5.24 17.76
N GLY A 227 1.77 -6.48 18.20
CA GLY A 227 2.79 -7.33 18.82
C GLY A 227 3.90 -7.76 17.86
N LEU A 228 3.57 -8.03 16.59
CA LEU A 228 4.53 -8.40 15.55
C LEU A 228 5.42 -7.23 15.13
N ALA A 229 4.88 -6.00 15.11
CA ALA A 229 5.58 -4.82 14.63
C ALA A 229 5.47 -3.61 15.60
N PRO A 230 5.97 -3.71 16.85
CA PRO A 230 5.65 -2.79 17.96
C PRO A 230 6.24 -1.38 17.85
N ARG A 231 6.94 -1.06 16.75
CA ARG A 231 7.50 0.26 16.42
C ARG A 231 7.20 0.67 14.98
N ASN A 232 6.36 -0.07 14.26
CA ASN A 232 6.04 0.22 12.88
C ASN A 232 4.86 1.20 12.81
N THR A 233 5.13 2.42 12.32
CA THR A 233 4.12 3.47 12.16
C THR A 233 3.05 3.08 11.14
N GLU A 234 3.45 2.46 10.03
CA GLU A 234 2.53 2.08 8.95
C GLU A 234 1.50 1.06 9.44
N MET A 235 1.95 0.06 10.21
CA MET A 235 1.08 -0.93 10.84
C MET A 235 0.04 -0.25 11.74
N LEU A 236 0.48 0.60 12.67
CA LEU A 236 -0.46 1.26 13.60
C LEU A 236 -1.44 2.18 12.86
N MET A 237 -0.97 2.87 11.83
CA MET A 237 -1.80 3.69 10.95
C MET A 237 -2.84 2.87 10.19
N GLY A 238 -2.46 1.70 9.69
CA GLY A 238 -3.37 0.79 9.01
C GLY A 238 -4.48 0.30 9.95
N CYS A 239 -4.14 -0.12 11.17
CA CYS A 239 -5.14 -0.52 12.18
C CYS A 239 -6.08 0.64 12.54
N ALA A 240 -5.52 1.83 12.81
CA ALA A 240 -6.30 3.02 13.16
C ALA A 240 -7.26 3.44 12.03
N ARG A 241 -6.79 3.40 10.77
CA ARG A 241 -7.63 3.68 9.60
C ARG A 241 -8.73 2.63 9.44
N GLY A 242 -8.41 1.34 9.56
CA GLY A 242 -9.40 0.26 9.43
C GLY A 242 -10.59 0.40 10.38
N LEU A 243 -10.33 0.80 11.62
CA LEU A 243 -11.35 1.09 12.64
C LEU A 243 -12.11 2.39 12.34
N ALA A 244 -11.40 3.49 12.08
CA ALA A 244 -12.01 4.80 11.85
C ALA A 244 -12.90 4.83 10.60
N ASP A 245 -12.49 4.19 9.50
CA ASP A 245 -13.25 4.16 8.25
C ASP A 245 -14.59 3.41 8.38
N ARG A 246 -14.74 2.56 9.40
CA ARG A 246 -15.98 1.83 9.72
C ARG A 246 -16.75 2.42 10.90
N GLY A 247 -16.32 3.57 11.43
CA GLY A 247 -17.00 4.29 12.49
C GLY A 247 -16.66 3.83 13.92
N TYR A 248 -15.70 2.92 14.09
CA TYR A 248 -15.21 2.47 15.41
C TYR A 248 -14.20 3.48 15.99
N LEU A 249 -14.69 4.70 16.25
CA LEU A 249 -13.86 5.86 16.61
C LEU A 249 -13.22 5.69 17.99
N GLN A 250 -13.95 5.15 18.96
CA GLN A 250 -13.44 4.97 20.32
C GLN A 250 -12.36 3.89 20.35
N GLU A 251 -12.58 2.78 19.65
CA GLU A 251 -11.64 1.66 19.51
C GLU A 251 -10.36 2.12 18.79
N CYS A 252 -10.51 2.91 17.72
CA CYS A 252 -9.39 3.54 17.03
C CYS A 252 -8.52 4.37 17.99
N ALA A 253 -9.14 5.29 18.74
CA ALA A 253 -8.43 6.12 19.70
C ALA A 253 -7.77 5.29 20.81
N ASN A 254 -8.50 4.35 21.39
CA ASN A 254 -8.02 3.47 22.45
C ASN A 254 -6.80 2.65 22.00
N LEU A 255 -6.85 2.06 20.80
CA LEU A 255 -5.75 1.29 20.24
C LEU A 255 -4.49 2.14 20.09
N VAL A 256 -4.61 3.32 19.47
CA VAL A 256 -3.47 4.21 19.29
C VAL A 256 -2.94 4.69 20.63
N LEU A 257 -3.77 5.16 21.55
CA LEU A 257 -3.33 5.68 22.85
C LEU A 257 -2.57 4.64 23.68
N ARG A 258 -2.95 3.36 23.55
CA ARG A 258 -2.32 2.20 24.20
C ARG A 258 -0.98 1.82 23.57
N VAL A 259 -0.89 1.80 22.23
CA VAL A 259 0.27 1.25 21.51
C VAL A 259 1.30 2.31 21.13
N TRP A 260 0.85 3.55 20.88
CA TRP A 260 1.68 4.61 20.32
C TRP A 260 2.86 4.98 21.22
N LYS A 261 3.99 5.22 20.56
CA LYS A 261 5.23 5.74 21.15
C LYS A 261 5.70 6.92 20.32
N ALA A 262 6.38 7.88 20.95
CA ALA A 262 6.94 9.05 20.26
C ALA A 262 7.81 8.70 19.04
N SER A 263 8.54 7.58 19.10
CA SER A 263 9.38 7.10 17.99
C SER A 263 8.60 6.69 16.73
N MET A 264 7.28 6.51 16.82
CA MET A 264 6.41 6.23 15.66
C MET A 264 6.01 7.51 14.92
N GLY A 265 6.42 8.69 15.40
CA GLY A 265 6.04 9.98 14.83
C GLY A 265 4.63 10.42 15.22
N PRO A 266 4.21 11.62 14.77
CA PRO A 266 2.97 12.25 15.21
C PRO A 266 1.71 11.65 14.59
N ARG A 267 1.81 11.07 13.39
CA ARG A 267 0.63 10.74 12.56
C ARG A 267 -0.39 9.82 13.24
N PRO A 268 -0.01 8.72 13.91
CA PRO A 268 -1.02 7.90 14.60
C PRO A 268 -1.75 8.69 15.69
N MET A 269 -1.03 9.52 16.45
CA MET A 269 -1.63 10.35 17.51
C MET A 269 -2.57 11.42 16.93
N VAL A 270 -2.25 12.01 15.77
CA VAL A 270 -3.17 12.90 15.06
C VAL A 270 -4.49 12.17 14.74
N HIS A 271 -4.42 10.96 14.19
CA HIS A 271 -5.62 10.15 13.92
C HIS A 271 -6.43 9.84 15.18
N ALA A 272 -5.78 9.54 16.30
CA ALA A 272 -6.47 9.29 17.57
C ALA A 272 -7.21 10.54 18.08
N VAL A 273 -6.55 11.70 18.06
CA VAL A 273 -7.17 12.97 18.47
C VAL A 273 -8.36 13.30 17.56
N GLU A 274 -8.24 13.08 16.25
CA GLU A 274 -9.37 13.27 15.33
C GLU A 274 -10.53 12.30 15.59
N ALA A 275 -10.23 11.03 15.88
CA ALA A 275 -11.25 10.06 16.23
C ALA A 275 -11.99 10.44 17.52
N LEU A 276 -11.27 10.88 18.57
CA LEU A 276 -11.85 11.36 19.82
C LEU A 276 -12.73 12.60 19.61
N LEU A 277 -12.30 13.55 18.78
CA LEU A 277 -13.12 14.72 18.45
C LEU A 277 -14.40 14.33 17.73
N ARG A 278 -14.35 13.38 16.78
CA ARG A 278 -15.54 12.88 16.09
C ARG A 278 -16.47 12.08 17.01
N ALA A 279 -15.92 11.44 18.04
CA ALA A 279 -16.68 10.74 19.07
C ALA A 279 -17.28 11.68 20.14
N GLY A 280 -16.95 12.97 20.12
CA GLY A 280 -17.40 13.94 21.15
C GLY A 280 -16.59 13.92 22.44
N GLU A 281 -15.48 13.19 22.47
CA GLU A 281 -14.63 12.96 23.64
C GLU A 281 -13.58 14.09 23.82
N ALA A 282 -14.05 15.33 23.99
CA ALA A 282 -13.19 16.52 24.03
C ALA A 282 -12.12 16.48 25.13
N GLY A 283 -12.46 15.95 26.31
CA GLY A 283 -11.52 15.81 27.43
C GLY A 283 -10.36 14.86 27.09
N GLN A 284 -10.66 13.69 26.54
CA GLN A 284 -9.63 12.73 26.11
C GLN A 284 -8.80 13.28 24.94
N ALA A 285 -9.43 13.98 24.00
CA ALA A 285 -8.74 14.63 22.90
C ALA A 285 -7.71 15.67 23.39
N SER A 286 -8.05 16.43 24.44
CA SER A 286 -7.15 17.39 25.09
C SER A 286 -5.93 16.71 25.74
N MET A 287 -6.15 15.60 26.43
CA MET A 287 -5.05 14.80 27.01
C MET A 287 -4.14 14.22 25.93
N ALA A 288 -4.71 13.67 24.86
CA ALA A 288 -3.97 13.13 23.72
C ALA A 288 -3.17 14.23 23.00
N MET A 289 -3.75 15.43 22.83
CA MET A 289 -3.08 16.59 22.25
C MET A 289 -1.87 17.04 23.09
N THR A 290 -1.94 16.91 24.42
CA THR A 290 -0.80 17.22 25.29
C THR A 290 0.38 16.28 25.02
N ARG A 291 0.12 14.99 24.78
CA ARG A 291 1.18 14.02 24.37
C ARG A 291 1.77 14.39 23.00
N LEU A 292 0.94 14.82 22.06
CA LEU A 292 1.38 15.23 20.72
C LEU A 292 2.28 16.48 20.75
N ARG A 293 1.95 17.48 21.59
CA ARG A 293 2.75 18.71 21.77
C ARG A 293 4.13 18.46 22.38
N GLY A 294 4.31 17.33 23.07
CA GLY A 294 5.62 16.92 23.60
C GLY A 294 6.62 16.50 22.51
N LEU A 295 6.16 16.35 21.26
CA LEU A 295 7.04 16.04 20.13
C LEU A 295 7.63 17.32 19.54
N GLN A 296 8.89 17.24 19.11
CA GLN A 296 9.48 18.25 18.25
C GLN A 296 8.96 17.99 16.82
N LEU A 297 8.00 18.80 16.39
CA LEU A 297 7.41 18.75 15.07
C LEU A 297 7.95 19.88 14.21
N ASP A 298 8.15 19.63 12.93
CA ASP A 298 8.54 20.64 11.95
C ASP A 298 7.63 20.63 10.72
N GLY A 299 7.70 21.74 9.96
CA GLY A 299 7.08 21.85 8.65
C GLY A 299 5.57 21.57 8.63
N PRO A 300 5.08 20.69 7.73
CA PRO A 300 3.65 20.39 7.60
C PRO A 300 3.00 19.79 8.85
N GLU A 301 3.73 18.97 9.61
CA GLU A 301 3.16 18.23 10.75
C GLU A 301 2.87 19.15 11.92
N GLN A 302 3.71 20.17 12.13
CA GLN A 302 3.45 21.23 13.11
C GLN A 302 2.16 21.99 12.80
N ARG A 303 1.94 22.40 11.54
CA ARG A 303 0.71 23.11 11.14
C ARG A 303 -0.56 22.27 11.36
N ILE A 304 -0.48 20.97 11.06
CA ILE A 304 -1.58 20.04 11.32
C ILE A 304 -1.87 19.97 12.82
N ALA A 305 -0.84 19.84 13.66
CA ALA A 305 -0.98 19.78 15.11
C ALA A 305 -1.55 21.09 15.70
N GLU A 306 -1.14 22.25 15.19
CA GLU A 306 -1.67 23.56 15.60
C GLU A 306 -3.17 23.68 15.31
N GLY A 307 -3.58 23.42 14.06
CA GLY A 307 -5.00 23.46 13.68
C GLY A 307 -5.84 22.43 14.43
N LEU A 308 -5.28 21.25 14.72
CA LEU A 308 -5.94 20.25 15.56
C LEU A 308 -6.08 20.74 17.01
N GLY A 309 -5.06 21.39 17.56
CA GLY A 309 -5.11 21.98 18.89
C GLY A 309 -6.15 23.09 19.06
N GLU A 310 -6.42 23.87 18.01
CA GLU A 310 -7.52 24.84 17.99
C GLU A 310 -8.88 24.16 18.03
N ARG A 311 -9.09 23.13 17.20
CA ARG A 311 -10.33 22.33 17.20
C ARG A 311 -10.59 21.68 18.56
N VAL A 312 -9.56 21.14 19.20
CA VAL A 312 -9.67 20.56 20.55
C VAL A 312 -10.07 21.60 21.59
N ARG A 313 -9.47 22.80 21.57
CA ARG A 313 -9.84 23.88 22.49
C ARG A 313 -11.30 24.30 22.31
N ALA A 314 -11.75 24.48 21.06
CA ALA A 314 -13.14 24.81 20.76
C ALA A 314 -14.13 23.74 21.25
N ALA A 315 -13.76 22.46 21.09
CA ALA A 315 -14.56 21.34 21.59
C ALA A 315 -14.63 21.32 23.13
N CYS A 316 -13.53 21.58 23.84
CA CYS A 316 -13.53 21.67 25.31
C CYS A 316 -14.43 22.80 25.82
N VAL A 317 -14.31 24.00 25.25
CA VAL A 317 -15.17 25.15 25.59
C VAL A 317 -16.64 24.81 25.36
N SER A 318 -16.97 24.14 24.25
CA SER A 318 -18.34 23.73 23.94
C SER A 318 -18.89 22.68 24.91
N ALA A 319 -18.00 21.85 25.48
CA ALA A 319 -18.34 20.83 26.47
C ALA A 319 -18.36 21.37 27.92
N GLY A 320 -17.97 22.63 28.14
CA GLY A 320 -17.86 23.22 29.49
C GLY A 320 -16.67 22.70 30.30
N ILE A 321 -15.61 22.23 29.62
CA ILE A 321 -14.34 21.73 30.20
C ILE A 321 -13.27 22.82 30.13
#